data_AF-A0A3C0JA96-F1
#
_entry.id   AF-A0A3C0JA96-F1
#
_cell.length_a   1.000
_cell.length_b   1.000
_cell.length_c   1.000
_cell.angle_alpha   90.00
_cell.angle_beta   90.00
_cell.angle_gamma   90.00
#
_symmetry.space_group_name_H-M   'P 1'
#
loop_
_entity.id
_entity.type
_entity.pdbx_description
1 polymer ?
#
loop_
_entity_poly.entity_id
_entity_poly.type
_entity_poly.pdbx_seq_one_letter_code
_entity_poly.pdbx_strand_id
1 'polypeptide(L)' 'MAPSSRPGLYDPNDERDACGFGMIAQLDDQPSRAIVDTAIAALSRMTHRGGVAADGLTGDGCGLL' A
#
# COMPACT_ATOMS: atom_id res chain seq x y z
N MET A 1 13.97 38.81 12.68
CA MET A 1 13.68 37.37 12.49
C MET A 1 14.56 36.89 11.36
N ALA A 2 15.67 36.19 11.67
CA ALA A 2 16.63 35.74 10.67
C ALA A 2 16.06 34.55 9.87
N PRO A 3 16.28 34.47 8.54
CA PRO A 3 15.78 33.36 7.73
C PRO A 3 16.53 32.08 8.10
N SER A 4 15.79 31.01 8.45
CA SER A 4 16.40 29.70 8.65
C SER A 4 16.84 29.16 7.29
N SER A 5 18.14 29.04 7.09
CA SER A 5 18.75 28.36 5.94
C SER A 5 18.53 26.86 6.05
N ARG A 6 17.38 26.36 5.58
CA ARG A 6 17.23 24.94 5.27
C ARG A 6 17.89 24.69 3.91
N PRO A 7 18.77 23.68 3.76
CA PRO A 7 19.41 23.38 2.50
C PRO A 7 18.40 22.71 1.55
N GLY A 8 17.77 23.50 0.67
CA GLY A 8 16.87 23.00 -0.37
C GLY A 8 15.38 23.05 -0.02
N LEU A 9 14.55 22.69 -1.01
CA LEU A 9 13.08 22.64 -0.90
C LEU A 9 12.56 21.37 -0.20
N TYR A 10 13.44 20.43 0.12
CA TYR A 10 13.09 19.15 0.73
C TYR A 10 12.84 19.32 2.24
N ASP A 11 11.67 18.87 2.71
CA ASP A 11 11.36 18.71 4.13
C ASP A 11 11.33 17.20 4.45
N PRO A 12 12.17 16.69 5.36
CA PRO A 12 12.15 15.27 5.76
C PRO A 12 10.78 14.78 6.27
N ASN A 13 9.90 15.69 6.70
CA ASN A 13 8.55 15.34 7.14
C ASN A 13 7.59 15.01 5.97
N ASP A 14 8.00 15.24 4.72
CA ASP A 14 7.22 14.88 3.53
C ASP A 14 7.36 13.39 3.16
N GLU A 15 8.31 12.66 3.75
CA GLU A 15 8.46 11.22 3.54
C GLU A 15 7.35 10.44 4.23
N ARG A 16 6.64 9.62 3.45
CA ARG A 16 5.59 8.72 3.93
C ARG A 16 5.74 7.38 3.23
N ASP A 17 5.96 6.32 4.01
CA ASP A 17 5.88 4.96 3.51
C ASP A 17 4.44 4.66 3.07
N ALA A 18 4.29 4.28 1.80
CA ALA A 18 3.02 3.95 1.18
C ALA A 18 3.05 2.49 0.72
N CYS A 19 2.93 1.57 1.67
CA CYS A 19 2.69 0.16 1.38
C CYS A 19 1.76 -0.47 2.43
N GLY A 20 1.17 -1.62 2.09
CA GLY A 20 0.25 -2.35 2.97
C GLY A 20 0.38 -3.85 2.78
N PHE A 21 0.27 -4.60 3.88
CA PHE A 21 0.22 -6.06 3.85
C PHE A 21 -0.89 -6.55 4.78
N GLY A 22 -1.37 -7.76 4.55
CA GLY A 22 -2.35 -8.42 5.40
C GLY A 22 -2.24 -9.93 5.30
N MET A 23 -2.84 -10.63 6.26
CA MET A 23 -2.95 -12.09 6.25
C MET A 23 -4.36 -12.50 6.68
N ILE A 24 -4.84 -13.59 6.12
CA ILE A 24 -6.11 -14.20 6.48
C ILE A 24 -5.84 -15.70 6.61
N ALA A 25 -6.38 -16.31 7.66
CA ALA A 25 -6.25 -17.75 7.89
C ALA A 25 -7.62 -18.34 8.23
N GLN A 26 -7.89 -19.50 7.68
CA GLN A 26 -9.06 -20.30 8.04
C GLN A 26 -8.61 -21.34 9.09
N LEU A 27 -9.28 -21.34 10.25
CA LEU A 27 -8.84 -22.07 11.44
C LEU A 27 -9.42 -23.50 11.55
N ASP A 28 -10.39 -23.84 10.71
CA ASP A 28 -11.11 -25.12 10.74
C ASP A 28 -10.47 -26.21 9.86
N ASP A 29 -9.27 -25.94 9.33
CA ASP A 29 -8.48 -26.85 8.47
C ASP A 29 -9.21 -27.28 7.19
N GLN A 30 -10.27 -26.57 6.79
CA GLN A 30 -10.94 -26.81 5.52
C GLN A 30 -10.38 -25.89 4.42
N PRO A 31 -10.13 -26.40 3.21
CA PRO A 31 -9.82 -25.55 2.07
C PRO A 31 -11.07 -24.76 1.69
N SER A 32 -10.92 -23.44 1.50
CA SER A 32 -12.02 -22.56 1.12
C SER A 32 -11.58 -21.51 0.11
N ARG A 33 -12.28 -21.45 -1.03
CA ARG A 33 -12.06 -20.39 -2.03
C ARG A 33 -12.45 -19.00 -1.52
N ALA A 34 -13.34 -18.92 -0.52
CA ALA A 34 -13.77 -17.66 0.05
C ALA A 34 -12.59 -16.84 0.64
N ILE A 35 -11.53 -17.50 1.12
CA ILE A 35 -10.34 -16.82 1.65
C ILE A 35 -9.59 -16.05 0.56
N VAL A 36 -9.52 -16.60 -0.65
CA VAL A 36 -8.88 -15.96 -1.82
C VAL A 36 -9.69 -14.76 -2.26
N ASP A 37 -11.01 -14.91 -2.38
CA ASP A 37 -11.88 -13.81 -2.80
C ASP A 37 -11.86 -12.66 -1.79
N THR A 38 -11.79 -12.99 -0.49
CA THR A 38 -11.61 -12.00 0.59
C THR A 38 -10.27 -11.30 0.50
N ALA A 39 -9.19 -12.04 0.23
CA ALA A 39 -7.85 -11.46 0.09
C ALA A 39 -7.74 -10.52 -1.13
N ILE A 40 -8.37 -10.87 -2.27
CA ILE A 40 -8.46 -9.99 -3.45
C ILE A 40 -9.22 -8.70 -3.10
N ALA A 41 -10.37 -8.80 -2.43
CA ALA A 41 -11.14 -7.63 -2.02
C ALA A 41 -10.34 -6.73 -1.05
N ALA A 42 -9.60 -7.32 -0.12
CA ALA A 42 -8.72 -6.59 0.78
C ALA A 42 -7.58 -5.88 0.02
N LEU A 43 -6.91 -6.57 -0.92
CA LEU A 43 -5.89 -5.98 -1.80
C LEU A 43 -6.42 -4.78 -2.58
N SER A 44 -7.61 -4.87 -3.18
CA SER A 44 -8.23 -3.75 -3.89
C SER A 44 -8.48 -2.52 -2.99
N ARG A 45 -8.80 -2.73 -1.70
CA ARG A 45 -8.99 -1.65 -0.71
C ARG A 45 -7.69 -0.96 -0.31
N MET A 46 -6.53 -1.57 -0.57
CA MET A 46 -5.21 -1.01 -0.25
C MET A 46 -4.63 -0.09 -1.34
N THR A 47 -5.35 0.12 -2.45
CA THR A 47 -4.92 0.98 -3.58
C THR A 47 -4.55 2.41 -3.19
N HIS A 48 -5.18 2.99 -2.17
CA HIS A 48 -4.82 4.32 -1.63
C HIS A 48 -3.42 4.38 -1.01
N ARG A 49 -2.81 3.22 -0.73
CA ARG A 49 -1.42 3.08 -0.29
C ARG A 49 -0.53 2.49 -1.37
N GLY A 50 -1.01 2.29 -2.59
CA GLY A 50 -0.18 1.83 -3.70
C GLY A 50 0.42 3.00 -4.46
N GLY A 51 1.64 2.83 -4.97
CA GLY A 51 2.16 3.73 -5.99
C GLY A 51 1.36 3.59 -7.29
N VAL A 52 0.96 4.72 -7.86
CA VAL A 52 0.27 4.81 -9.15
C VAL A 52 1.08 5.74 -10.04
N ALA A 53 1.41 5.26 -11.24
CA ALA A 53 2.12 6.04 -12.23
C ALA A 53 1.27 7.22 -12.75
N ALA A 54 1.90 8.13 -13.49
CA ALA A 54 1.25 9.33 -14.00
C ALA A 54 0.08 9.06 -14.97
N ASP A 55 -0.01 7.86 -15.53
CA ASP A 55 -1.14 7.44 -16.38
C ASP A 55 -2.42 7.14 -15.59
N GLY A 56 -2.34 7.05 -14.25
CA GLY A 56 -3.46 6.70 -13.38
C GLY A 56 -3.92 5.25 -13.51
N LEU A 57 -3.21 4.41 -14.26
CA LEU A 57 -3.59 3.03 -14.59
C LEU A 57 -2.53 2.03 -14.11
N THR A 58 -1.26 2.36 -14.28
CA THR A 58 -0.14 1.48 -13.94
C THR A 58 0.20 1.63 -12.46
N GLY A 59 0.29 0.51 -11.75
CA GLY A 59 0.76 0.47 -10.36
C GLY A 59 2.11 -0.21 -10.23
N ASP A 60 2.84 0.09 -9.15
CA ASP A 60 4.19 -0.48 -8.91
C ASP A 60 4.16 -1.99 -8.67
N GLY A 61 3.05 -2.52 -8.12
CA GLY A 61 2.82 -3.95 -7.97
C GLY A 61 1.95 -4.33 -6.77
N CYS A 62 1.33 -5.51 -6.84
CA CYS A 62 0.68 -6.18 -5.72
C CYS A 62 0.78 -7.70 -5.89
N GLY A 63 0.53 -8.48 -4.83
CA GLY A 63 0.64 -9.92 -4.88
C GLY A 63 -0.21 -10.63 -3.82
N LEU A 64 -0.47 -11.91 -4.07
CA LEU A 64 -1.15 -12.83 -3.17
C LEU A 64 -0.30 -14.11 -3.08
N LEU A 65 -0.13 -14.65 -1.87
CA LEU A 65 0.59 -15.88 -1.57
C LEU A 65 -0.39 -16.97 -1.11
#